data_AF-A0A836WQ42-F1
#
_entry.id   AF-A0A836WQ42-F1
#
_cell.length_a   1.000
_cell.length_b   1.000
_cell.length_c   1.000
_cell.angle_alpha   90.00
_cell.angle_beta   90.00
_cell.angle_gamma   90.00
#
_symmetry.space_group_name_H-M   'P 1'
#
loop_
_entity.id
_entity.type
_entity.pdbx_description
1 polymer ?
#
loop_
_entity_poly.entity_id
_entity_poly.type
_entity_poly.pdbx_seq_one_letter_code
_entity_poly.pdbx_strand_id
1 'polypeptide(L)'
;MAQNAIYGLNSNMDTQDIINKMVSLEARSMDLVEAKKNIEEQKLASFQELKSRLHAFKGVVGTLNTKNRFIENQSVFSNNSFSDSNKVVDITTTSSASSGTYSLIVNNLATESKLITSGYAETSSAISSGTITIVIGSSASATVTIDSTNATVDGLRLAINNLGIDLKASFLNDGDATSPYRLLISGTQTGSSGAVTMSTNITSGSVTMGFQTTQTAKNASLSLDGVSITKSSNTVTDVINGTALKLQSAGSGTISLATDTEAITTKVKDFIEEYNEVTSYINEQLSLNTETQEPGVLFGNFAVQGMQRMLRSSISTEVTGIRGDYKYLSQVGITTQSDGSLILDTDKFSDALIDDITNISELFSSNGSVTNTSITYVGFTRDTKPGTYDIRVTSGASTFVQLSNSGASTFVTTSGSGNFYAGSSGNSNGLNFRISSLTPGNYGQITLSNGVAEILNRKLENFVNASLNGPLVSELDTIKETVDDFNETLLTQAERLLEFETNLKERFTNLEVVMGRLNSQRDTFSSALAGIQNIFNKK
;
A
#
# COMPACT_ATOMS: atom_id res chain seq x y z
N MET A 1 -52.58 34.87 3.62
CA MET A 1 -52.78 36.19 4.25
C MET A 1 -52.68 36.01 5.75
N ALA A 2 -51.55 36.37 6.34
CA ALA A 2 -51.34 36.26 7.79
C ALA A 2 -52.18 37.34 8.49
N GLN A 3 -53.26 36.92 9.16
CA GLN A 3 -53.81 37.74 10.22
C GLN A 3 -52.82 37.71 11.37
N ASN A 4 -52.18 38.85 11.66
CA ASN A 4 -51.53 39.06 12.94
C ASN A 4 -52.62 38.96 14.03
N ALA A 5 -52.82 37.76 14.56
CA ALA A 5 -53.57 37.58 15.79
C ALA A 5 -52.79 38.32 16.89
N ILE A 6 -53.37 39.40 17.41
CA ILE A 6 -52.79 40.15 18.52
C ILE A 6 -53.14 39.38 19.79
N TYR A 7 -52.21 38.54 20.20
CA TYR A 7 -52.36 37.64 21.34
C TYR A 7 -52.47 38.41 22.68
N GLY A 8 -53.29 37.92 23.61
CA GLY A 8 -53.37 38.37 25.01
C GLY A 8 -54.31 39.53 25.33
N LEU A 9 -54.95 40.18 24.35
CA LEU A 9 -55.79 41.37 24.59
C LEU A 9 -57.10 41.08 25.35
N ASN A 10 -57.72 39.91 25.13
CA ASN A 10 -59.04 39.58 25.71
C ASN A 10 -58.96 38.80 27.03
N SER A 11 -57.87 38.07 27.28
CA SER A 11 -57.71 37.21 28.46
C SER A 11 -56.79 37.80 29.54
N ASN A 12 -56.01 38.85 29.22
CA ASN A 12 -54.95 39.39 30.08
C ASN A 12 -53.88 38.34 30.47
N MET A 13 -53.71 37.30 29.63
CA MET A 13 -52.70 36.24 29.79
C MET A 13 -51.64 36.35 28.68
N ASP A 14 -50.36 36.18 29.04
CA ASP A 14 -49.27 36.07 28.07
C ASP A 14 -49.26 34.67 27.44
N THR A 15 -50.13 34.50 26.44
CA THR A 15 -50.30 33.22 25.73
C THR A 15 -49.05 32.85 24.93
N GLN A 16 -48.23 33.82 24.50
CA GLN A 16 -46.98 33.56 23.78
C GLN A 16 -45.92 32.95 24.71
N ASP A 17 -45.74 33.50 25.91
CA ASP A 17 -44.81 32.95 26.90
C ASP A 17 -45.22 31.54 27.36
N ILE A 18 -46.53 31.29 27.53
CA ILE A 18 -47.05 29.96 27.86
C ILE A 18 -46.78 28.95 26.73
N ILE A 19 -47.03 29.33 25.46
CA ILE A 19 -46.72 28.49 24.29
C ILE A 19 -45.23 28.18 24.26
N ASN A 20 -44.37 29.20 24.39
CA ASN A 20 -42.91 29.02 24.37
C ASN A 20 -42.43 28.07 25.48
N LYS A 21 -42.98 28.19 26.70
CA LYS A 21 -42.66 27.30 27.84
C LYS A 21 -43.14 25.87 27.63
N MET A 22 -44.29 25.67 26.97
CA MET A 22 -44.77 24.33 26.64
C MET A 22 -43.93 23.69 25.54
N VAL A 23 -43.57 24.45 24.51
CA VAL A 23 -42.69 23.99 23.43
C VAL A 23 -41.30 23.66 23.97
N SER A 24 -40.72 24.49 24.85
CA SER A 24 -39.40 24.20 25.43
C SER A 24 -39.39 22.98 26.35
N LEU A 25 -40.50 22.71 27.05
CA LEU A 25 -40.64 21.48 27.84
C LEU A 25 -40.66 20.24 26.94
N GLU A 26 -41.38 20.30 25.81
CA GLU A 26 -41.46 19.22 24.84
C GLU A 26 -40.11 18.99 24.13
N ALA A 27 -39.37 20.08 23.85
CA ALA A 27 -38.03 20.05 23.26
C ALA A 27 -36.97 19.35 24.13
N ARG A 28 -37.19 19.20 25.45
CA ARG A 28 -36.25 18.49 26.35
C ARG A 28 -35.95 17.06 25.91
N SER A 29 -36.92 16.41 25.25
CA SER A 29 -36.74 15.06 24.70
C SER A 29 -35.70 15.06 23.57
N MET A 30 -35.67 16.12 22.75
CA MET A 30 -34.69 16.31 21.68
C MET A 30 -33.31 16.57 22.26
N ASP A 31 -33.19 17.42 23.28
CA ASP A 31 -31.91 17.71 23.94
C ASP A 31 -31.23 16.42 24.47
N LEU A 32 -32.02 15.48 24.98
CA LEU A 32 -31.52 14.18 25.43
C LEU A 32 -31.04 13.28 24.28
N VAL A 33 -31.74 13.29 23.15
CA VAL A 33 -31.32 12.52 21.96
C VAL A 33 -30.08 13.15 21.33
N GLU A 34 -30.02 14.48 21.25
CA GLU A 34 -28.85 15.22 20.76
C GLU A 34 -27.62 14.95 21.64
N ALA A 35 -27.78 14.96 22.98
CA ALA A 35 -26.70 14.60 23.89
C ALA A 35 -26.19 13.16 23.67
N LYS A 36 -27.08 12.20 23.43
CA LYS A 36 -26.71 10.81 23.12
C LYS A 36 -26.01 10.69 21.77
N LYS A 37 -26.52 11.37 20.74
CA LYS A 37 -25.92 11.44 19.42
C LYS A 37 -24.49 11.98 19.50
N ASN A 38 -24.27 13.08 20.23
CA ASN A 38 -22.95 13.65 20.42
C ASN A 38 -21.94 12.65 21.03
N ILE A 39 -22.39 11.81 21.98
CA ILE A 39 -21.55 10.75 22.55
C ILE A 39 -21.19 9.69 21.49
N GLU A 40 -22.15 9.25 20.69
CA GLU A 40 -21.90 8.28 19.62
C GLU A 40 -21.02 8.86 18.49
N GLU A 41 -21.15 10.15 18.16
CA GLU A 41 -20.27 10.84 17.22
C GLU A 41 -18.83 10.94 17.75
N GLN A 42 -18.64 11.20 19.04
CA GLN A 42 -17.31 11.18 19.67
C GLN A 42 -16.69 9.77 19.64
N LYS A 43 -17.49 8.73 19.91
CA LYS A 43 -17.04 7.34 19.76
C LYS A 43 -16.67 7.01 18.33
N LEU A 44 -17.50 7.43 17.36
CA LEU A 44 -17.24 7.24 15.94
C LEU A 44 -15.91 7.87 15.54
N ALA A 45 -15.66 9.12 15.93
CA ALA A 45 -14.38 9.79 15.68
C ALA A 45 -13.20 9.04 16.30
N SER A 46 -13.35 8.57 17.55
CA SER A 46 -12.30 7.83 18.27
C SER A 46 -11.99 6.48 17.61
N PHE A 47 -13.02 5.76 17.14
CA PHE A 47 -12.83 4.51 16.40
C PHE A 47 -12.21 4.73 15.01
N GLN A 48 -12.56 5.81 14.32
CA GLN A 48 -11.95 6.17 13.04
C GLN A 48 -10.46 6.50 13.20
N GLU A 49 -10.10 7.22 14.25
CA GLU A 49 -8.70 7.52 14.59
C GLU A 49 -7.94 6.24 14.95
N LEU A 50 -8.50 5.38 15.81
CA LEU A 50 -7.93 4.06 16.12
C LEU A 50 -7.69 3.25 14.85
N LYS A 51 -8.69 3.21 13.95
CA LYS A 51 -8.58 2.51 12.66
C LYS A 51 -7.44 3.06 11.82
N SER A 52 -7.29 4.38 11.75
CA SER A 52 -6.21 5.05 11.01
C SER A 52 -4.83 4.65 11.55
N ARG A 53 -4.64 4.72 12.86
CA ARG A 53 -3.39 4.32 13.54
C ARG A 53 -3.06 2.85 13.34
N LEU A 54 -4.06 1.97 13.41
CA LEU A 54 -3.86 0.54 13.13
C LEU A 54 -3.49 0.27 11.67
N HIS A 55 -4.02 1.06 10.72
CA HIS A 55 -3.60 0.97 9.32
C HIS A 55 -2.16 1.42 9.12
N ALA A 56 -1.74 2.52 9.77
CA ALA A 56 -0.36 3.00 9.75
C ALA A 56 0.59 1.93 10.32
N PHE A 57 0.28 1.42 11.52
CA PHE A 57 1.03 0.34 12.15
C PHE A 57 1.07 -0.92 11.28
N LYS A 58 -0.05 -1.35 10.69
CA LYS A 58 -0.08 -2.48 9.75
C LYS A 58 0.81 -2.24 8.54
N GLY A 59 0.88 -1.00 8.05
CA GLY A 59 1.78 -0.60 6.95
C GLY A 59 3.24 -0.89 7.28
N VAL A 60 3.70 -0.43 8.45
CA VAL A 60 5.07 -0.67 8.92
C VAL A 60 5.32 -2.13 9.23
N VAL A 61 4.38 -2.83 9.89
CA VAL A 61 4.47 -4.28 10.11
C VAL A 61 4.64 -5.04 8.79
N GLY A 62 3.97 -4.58 7.73
CA GLY A 62 4.06 -5.14 6.38
C GLY A 62 5.44 -4.99 5.72
N THR A 63 6.31 -4.09 6.20
CA THR A 63 7.69 -3.96 5.71
C THR A 63 8.63 -4.96 6.39
N LEU A 64 8.20 -5.64 7.46
CA LEU A 64 9.00 -6.58 8.24
C LEU A 64 8.51 -8.02 8.16
N ASN A 65 7.30 -8.26 7.64
CA ASN A 65 6.61 -9.54 7.78
C ASN A 65 7.15 -10.69 6.89
N THR A 66 8.05 -10.41 5.94
CA THR A 66 8.71 -11.43 5.11
C THR A 66 10.21 -11.20 5.06
N LYS A 67 11.00 -12.26 4.97
CA LYS A 67 12.47 -12.18 4.93
C LYS A 67 12.98 -11.19 3.89
N ASN A 68 12.38 -11.20 2.69
CA ASN A 68 12.79 -10.34 1.59
C ASN A 68 12.52 -8.85 1.83
N ARG A 69 11.55 -8.52 2.69
CA ARG A 69 11.25 -7.14 3.09
C ARG A 69 12.02 -6.73 4.34
N PHE A 70 12.35 -7.68 5.21
CA PHE A 70 13.14 -7.45 6.42
C PHE A 70 14.61 -7.15 6.08
N ILE A 71 15.24 -8.02 5.28
CA ILE A 71 16.66 -7.92 4.95
C ILE A 71 16.90 -6.76 3.98
N GLU A 72 17.72 -5.81 4.39
CA GLU A 72 18.26 -4.75 3.54
C GLU A 72 19.75 -4.99 3.32
N ASN A 73 20.19 -4.77 2.08
CA ASN A 73 21.59 -4.90 1.71
C ASN A 73 22.05 -3.58 1.11
N GLN A 74 23.25 -3.16 1.50
CA GLN A 74 23.93 -1.99 0.99
C GLN A 74 24.99 -2.42 -0.02
N SER A 75 25.22 -1.54 -1.00
CA SER A 75 26.42 -1.59 -1.82
C SER A 75 27.18 -0.28 -1.72
N VAL A 76 28.51 -0.40 -1.67
CA VAL A 76 29.42 0.74 -1.73
C VAL A 76 30.40 0.50 -2.87
N PHE A 77 30.49 1.46 -3.79
CA PHE A 77 31.53 1.47 -4.80
C PHE A 77 32.63 2.45 -4.42
N SER A 78 33.87 1.98 -4.40
CA SER A 78 35.07 2.78 -4.16
C SER A 78 35.90 2.82 -5.44
N ASN A 79 36.01 4.01 -6.05
CA ASN A 79 36.87 4.21 -7.22
C ASN A 79 38.34 4.07 -6.81
N ASN A 80 39.13 3.35 -7.61
CA ASN A 80 40.56 3.19 -7.37
C ASN A 80 41.36 4.47 -7.66
N SER A 81 40.79 5.43 -8.40
CA SER A 81 41.42 6.71 -8.69
C SER A 81 40.86 7.80 -7.79
N PHE A 82 41.67 8.26 -6.83
CA PHE A 82 41.28 9.29 -5.85
C PHE A 82 40.87 10.63 -6.50
N SER A 83 41.36 10.93 -7.70
CA SER A 83 41.02 12.15 -8.45
C SER A 83 39.80 12.01 -9.37
N ASP A 84 39.28 10.79 -9.55
CA ASP A 84 38.16 10.52 -10.45
C ASP A 84 36.85 10.40 -9.65
N SER A 85 36.09 11.50 -9.63
CA SER A 85 34.75 11.53 -9.04
C SER A 85 33.67 10.92 -9.95
N ASN A 86 34.03 10.41 -11.13
CA ASN A 86 33.05 9.76 -11.98
C ASN A 86 32.51 8.51 -11.30
N LYS A 87 31.18 8.41 -11.29
CA LYS A 87 30.49 7.17 -10.94
C LYS A 87 30.73 6.18 -12.09
N VAL A 88 31.65 5.24 -11.90
CA VAL A 88 31.93 4.16 -12.86
C VAL A 88 30.71 3.23 -12.98
N VAL A 89 30.11 2.92 -11.83
CA VAL A 89 28.95 2.05 -11.71
C VAL A 89 28.01 2.57 -10.64
N ASP A 90 26.71 2.40 -10.85
CA ASP A 90 25.68 2.47 -9.81
C ASP A 90 25.17 1.06 -9.54
N ILE A 91 25.00 0.69 -8.27
CA ILE A 91 24.73 -0.68 -7.87
C ILE A 91 23.48 -0.68 -7.02
N THR A 92 22.48 -1.45 -7.45
CA THR A 92 21.31 -1.73 -6.64
C THR A 92 21.34 -3.18 -6.17
N THR A 93 20.88 -3.39 -4.95
CA THR A 93 20.90 -4.67 -4.24
C THR A 93 19.47 -5.10 -3.96
N THR A 94 19.28 -6.41 -3.88
CA THR A 94 18.06 -7.04 -3.38
C THR A 94 18.38 -7.73 -2.05
N SER A 95 17.35 -8.16 -1.32
CA SER A 95 17.50 -8.96 -0.10
C SER A 95 18.21 -10.32 -0.29
N SER A 96 18.40 -10.75 -1.55
CA SER A 96 19.15 -11.97 -1.90
C SER A 96 20.63 -11.73 -2.18
N ALA A 97 21.08 -10.46 -2.18
CA ALA A 97 22.49 -10.12 -2.38
C ALA A 97 23.34 -10.74 -1.27
N SER A 98 24.42 -11.40 -1.67
CA SER A 98 25.38 -11.99 -0.73
C SER A 98 26.47 -10.96 -0.40
N SER A 99 26.83 -10.87 0.88
CA SER A 99 27.92 -10.01 1.32
C SER A 99 29.26 -10.47 0.74
N GLY A 100 30.12 -9.52 0.39
CA GLY A 100 31.41 -9.80 -0.23
C GLY A 100 32.01 -8.57 -0.88
N THR A 101 33.30 -8.65 -1.20
CA THR A 101 34.03 -7.63 -1.93
C THR A 101 34.40 -8.15 -3.32
N TYR A 102 34.24 -7.29 -4.33
CA TYR A 102 34.51 -7.64 -5.72
C TYR A 102 35.32 -6.52 -6.39
N SER A 103 36.37 -6.88 -7.12
CA SER A 103 37.14 -5.94 -7.93
C SER A 103 36.48 -5.78 -9.31
N LEU A 104 36.03 -4.57 -9.63
CA LEU A 104 35.39 -4.23 -10.90
C LEU A 104 36.33 -3.41 -11.78
N ILE A 105 36.45 -3.80 -13.05
CA ILE A 105 37.07 -3.01 -14.11
C ILE A 105 36.09 -2.89 -15.26
N VAL A 106 35.72 -1.68 -15.66
CA VAL A 106 34.88 -1.41 -16.83
C VAL A 106 35.77 -0.89 -17.95
N ASN A 107 35.93 -1.68 -19.01
CA ASN A 107 36.78 -1.32 -20.15
C ASN A 107 36.04 -0.42 -21.13
N ASN A 108 34.79 -0.75 -21.45
CA ASN A 108 33.93 0.06 -22.29
C ASN A 108 32.44 -0.22 -22.03
N LEU A 109 31.61 0.76 -22.35
CA LEU A 109 30.16 0.70 -22.24
C LEU A 109 29.54 0.10 -23.49
N ALA A 110 28.37 -0.49 -23.32
CA ALA A 110 27.52 -0.88 -24.43
C ALA A 110 27.02 0.37 -25.16
N THR A 111 27.16 0.39 -26.48
CA THR A 111 26.69 1.47 -27.35
C THR A 111 25.65 0.94 -28.32
N GLU A 112 24.74 1.81 -28.74
CA GLU A 112 23.78 1.56 -29.83
C GLU A 112 24.38 1.97 -31.18
N SER A 113 23.73 1.57 -32.27
CA SER A 113 24.13 2.03 -33.61
C SER A 113 23.51 3.39 -33.90
N LYS A 114 24.31 4.32 -34.44
CA LYS A 114 23.82 5.58 -34.98
C LYS A 114 24.29 5.74 -36.41
N LEU A 115 23.34 6.00 -37.30
CA LEU A 115 23.56 6.25 -38.71
C LEU A 115 23.00 7.62 -39.05
N ILE A 116 23.67 8.32 -39.97
CA ILE A 116 23.24 9.63 -40.45
C ILE A 116 23.22 9.64 -41.97
N THR A 117 22.26 10.34 -42.54
CA THR A 117 22.22 10.58 -43.99
C THR A 117 23.17 11.70 -44.43
N SER A 118 23.32 11.85 -45.74
CA SER A 118 23.72 13.13 -46.33
C SER A 118 22.80 14.27 -45.90
N GLY A 119 23.29 15.52 -46.00
CA GLY A 119 22.53 16.71 -45.69
C GLY A 119 21.49 17.03 -46.77
N TYR A 120 20.40 17.67 -46.36
CA TYR A 120 19.31 18.14 -47.20
C TYR A 120 18.98 19.60 -46.85
N ALA A 121 18.57 20.37 -47.86
CA ALA A 121 18.19 21.77 -47.69
C ALA A 121 16.94 21.95 -46.80
N GLU A 122 15.96 21.05 -46.97
CA GLU A 122 14.69 21.06 -46.22
C GLU A 122 14.26 19.64 -45.84
N THR A 123 13.43 19.49 -44.80
CA THR A 123 12.87 18.18 -44.39
C THR A 123 11.90 17.58 -45.42
N SER A 124 11.32 18.42 -46.28
CA SER A 124 10.47 18.03 -47.42
C SER A 124 11.26 17.74 -48.70
N SER A 125 12.59 17.83 -48.67
CA SER A 125 13.43 17.58 -49.86
C SER A 125 13.10 16.21 -50.46
N ALA A 126 12.96 16.18 -51.79
CA ALA A 126 12.68 14.95 -52.51
C ALA A 126 13.87 13.99 -52.42
N ILE A 127 13.58 12.70 -52.27
CA ILE A 127 14.57 11.62 -52.28
C ILE A 127 14.27 10.64 -53.41
N SER A 128 15.31 9.94 -53.89
CA SER A 128 15.18 8.95 -54.97
C SER A 128 14.31 7.76 -54.52
N SER A 129 13.48 7.24 -55.44
CA SER A 129 12.64 6.08 -55.16
C SER A 129 13.45 4.78 -55.24
N GLY A 130 13.03 3.80 -54.45
CA GLY A 130 13.76 2.54 -54.33
C GLY A 130 13.42 1.80 -53.05
N THR A 131 14.28 0.85 -52.68
CA THR A 131 14.12 0.08 -51.45
C THR A 131 15.31 0.29 -50.53
N ILE A 132 15.04 0.42 -49.24
CA ILE A 132 16.06 0.42 -48.19
C ILE A 132 15.89 -0.88 -47.43
N THR A 133 16.92 -1.72 -47.47
CA THR A 133 16.97 -2.89 -46.60
C THR A 133 17.72 -2.52 -45.34
N ILE A 134 17.09 -2.78 -44.21
CA ILE A 134 17.57 -2.53 -42.86
C ILE A 134 17.81 -3.88 -42.22
N VAL A 135 18.99 -4.11 -41.69
CA VAL A 135 19.32 -5.31 -40.93
C VAL A 135 19.77 -4.90 -39.53
N ILE A 136 19.14 -5.49 -38.51
CA ILE A 136 19.48 -5.32 -37.09
C ILE A 136 20.05 -6.63 -36.57
N GLY A 137 21.29 -6.58 -36.08
CA GLY A 137 22.06 -7.73 -35.64
C GLY A 137 22.28 -8.73 -36.77
N SER A 138 21.99 -10.01 -36.50
CA SER A 138 22.18 -11.12 -37.44
C SER A 138 20.89 -11.71 -37.99
N SER A 139 19.72 -11.27 -37.53
CA SER A 139 18.46 -12.02 -37.73
C SER A 139 17.24 -11.18 -38.11
N ALA A 140 17.19 -9.89 -37.73
CA ALA A 140 16.05 -9.03 -38.03
C ALA A 140 16.33 -8.21 -39.29
N SER A 141 15.53 -8.38 -40.33
CA SER A 141 15.61 -7.58 -41.55
C SER A 141 14.25 -6.97 -41.88
N ALA A 142 14.23 -5.69 -42.23
CA ALA A 142 13.05 -4.99 -42.72
C ALA A 142 13.38 -4.25 -44.01
N THR A 143 12.39 -4.08 -44.87
CA THR A 143 12.54 -3.31 -46.10
C THR A 143 11.57 -2.14 -46.10
N VAL A 144 12.08 -0.94 -46.33
CA VAL A 144 11.28 0.27 -46.58
C VAL A 144 11.25 0.50 -48.08
N THR A 145 10.06 0.57 -48.65
CA THR A 145 9.87 0.99 -50.04
C THR A 145 9.59 2.50 -50.07
N ILE A 146 10.38 3.22 -50.86
CA ILE A 146 10.20 4.64 -51.15
C ILE A 146 9.56 4.76 -52.53
N ASP A 147 8.35 5.30 -52.58
CA ASP A 147 7.58 5.56 -53.78
C ASP A 147 7.03 6.99 -53.80
N SER A 148 6.16 7.31 -54.77
CA SER A 148 5.60 8.67 -54.94
C SER A 148 4.79 9.17 -53.73
N THR A 149 4.39 8.31 -52.79
CA THR A 149 3.61 8.67 -51.60
C THR A 149 4.48 9.13 -50.42
N ASN A 150 5.77 8.73 -50.39
CA ASN A 150 6.67 8.96 -49.26
C ASN A 150 8.11 9.37 -49.68
N ALA A 151 8.31 9.77 -50.95
CA ALA A 151 9.60 10.21 -51.52
C ALA A 151 10.11 11.57 -51.00
N THR A 152 10.03 11.81 -49.70
CA THR A 152 10.64 12.96 -49.00
C THR A 152 11.45 12.46 -47.79
N VAL A 153 12.36 13.29 -47.27
CA VAL A 153 13.14 12.94 -46.06
C VAL A 153 12.21 12.69 -44.86
N ASP A 154 11.14 13.48 -44.72
CA ASP A 154 10.11 13.26 -43.69
C ASP A 154 9.28 12.01 -43.93
N GLY A 155 8.93 11.71 -45.19
CA GLY A 155 8.26 10.47 -45.57
C GLY A 155 9.09 9.24 -45.19
N LEU A 156 10.40 9.28 -45.42
CA LEU A 156 11.32 8.23 -45.00
C LEU A 156 11.42 8.11 -43.47
N ARG A 157 11.51 9.23 -42.76
CA ARG A 157 11.52 9.24 -41.28
C ARG A 157 10.28 8.56 -40.72
N LEU A 158 9.09 8.92 -41.23
CA LEU A 158 7.83 8.32 -40.83
C LEU A 158 7.78 6.83 -41.20
N ALA A 159 8.21 6.47 -42.41
CA ALA A 159 8.25 5.09 -42.85
C ALA A 159 9.13 4.21 -41.93
N ILE A 160 10.33 4.68 -41.55
CA ILE A 160 11.21 3.95 -40.62
C ILE A 160 10.57 3.82 -39.23
N ASN A 161 10.01 4.90 -38.68
CA ASN A 161 9.39 4.87 -37.36
C ASN A 161 8.13 4.00 -37.31
N ASN A 162 7.42 3.86 -38.44
CA ASN A 162 6.21 3.05 -38.55
C ASN A 162 6.47 1.55 -38.77
N LEU A 163 7.73 1.13 -38.97
CA LEU A 163 8.08 -0.29 -39.09
C LEU A 163 7.87 -1.08 -37.78
N GLY A 164 7.82 -0.41 -36.63
CA GLY A 164 7.70 -1.06 -35.33
C GLY A 164 8.92 -1.91 -34.94
N ILE A 165 10.06 -1.69 -35.58
CA ILE A 165 11.34 -2.33 -35.26
C ILE A 165 12.15 -1.47 -34.29
N ASP A 166 13.24 -2.03 -33.75
CA ASP A 166 14.13 -1.41 -32.75
C ASP A 166 15.00 -0.25 -33.28
N LEU A 167 14.38 0.69 -33.99
CA LEU A 167 14.99 1.88 -34.57
C LEU A 167 14.12 3.11 -34.30
N LYS A 168 14.77 4.26 -34.20
CA LYS A 168 14.13 5.57 -34.24
C LYS A 168 14.82 6.46 -35.26
N ALA A 169 14.02 7.16 -36.05
CA ALA A 169 14.47 8.14 -37.02
C ALA A 169 14.02 9.54 -36.59
N SER A 170 14.97 10.49 -36.54
CA SER A 170 14.75 11.88 -36.16
C SER A 170 15.59 12.82 -37.00
N PHE A 171 15.19 14.08 -37.11
CA PHE A 171 16.02 15.09 -37.77
C PHE A 171 17.11 15.60 -36.83
N LEU A 172 18.30 15.80 -37.40
CA LEU A 172 19.41 16.54 -36.80
C LEU A 172 19.70 17.73 -37.70
N ASN A 173 19.66 18.94 -37.15
CA ASN A 173 20.13 20.14 -37.83
C ASN A 173 21.59 20.38 -37.45
N ASP A 174 22.50 20.31 -38.42
CA ASP A 174 23.95 20.49 -38.21
C ASP A 174 24.44 21.93 -38.44
N GLY A 175 23.56 22.84 -38.89
CA GLY A 175 23.87 24.24 -39.15
C GLY A 175 24.60 24.52 -40.47
N ASP A 176 24.69 23.56 -41.40
CA ASP A 176 25.25 23.82 -42.73
C ASP A 176 24.45 24.91 -43.49
N ALA A 177 25.13 25.78 -44.22
CA ALA A 177 24.53 26.93 -44.89
C ALA A 177 23.60 26.56 -46.06
N THR A 178 23.73 25.35 -46.61
CA THR A 178 23.03 24.91 -47.83
C THR A 178 22.22 23.63 -47.63
N SER A 179 22.61 22.77 -46.69
CA SER A 179 21.96 21.48 -46.45
C SER A 179 21.98 21.09 -44.96
N PRO A 180 21.33 21.89 -44.08
CA PRO A 180 21.42 21.75 -42.63
C PRO A 180 20.75 20.50 -42.07
N TYR A 181 19.77 19.91 -42.76
CA TYR A 181 18.96 18.83 -42.21
C TYR A 181 19.52 17.45 -42.58
N ARG A 182 19.76 16.62 -41.56
CA ARG A 182 20.14 15.21 -41.71
C ARG A 182 19.14 14.33 -41.00
N LEU A 183 18.92 13.13 -41.53
CA LEU A 183 18.15 12.10 -40.84
C LEU A 183 19.12 11.28 -39.97
N LEU A 184 18.94 11.36 -38.66
CA LEU A 184 19.61 10.51 -37.67
C LEU A 184 18.73 9.27 -37.42
N ILE A 185 19.31 8.10 -37.64
CA ILE A 185 18.72 6.81 -37.30
C ILE A 185 19.51 6.23 -36.12
N SER A 186 18.84 6.02 -35.00
CA SER A 186 19.42 5.40 -33.79
C SER A 186 18.74 4.06 -33.51
N GLY A 187 19.52 3.03 -33.22
CA GLY A 187 19.01 1.79 -32.62
C GLY A 187 18.48 2.03 -31.21
N THR A 188 17.45 1.31 -30.81
CA THR A 188 16.93 1.34 -29.43
C THR A 188 17.63 0.34 -28.50
N GLN A 189 18.38 -0.61 -29.09
CA GLN A 189 19.16 -1.61 -28.36
C GLN A 189 20.66 -1.29 -28.43
N THR A 190 21.33 -1.42 -27.28
CA THR A 190 22.78 -1.39 -27.19
C THR A 190 23.37 -2.79 -27.43
N GLY A 191 24.68 -2.87 -27.64
CA GLY A 191 25.35 -4.14 -27.86
C GLY A 191 25.41 -4.56 -29.33
N SER A 192 26.30 -5.48 -29.67
CA SER A 192 26.51 -5.94 -31.04
C SER A 192 25.28 -6.60 -31.67
N SER A 193 24.33 -7.08 -30.87
CA SER A 193 23.01 -7.54 -31.35
C SER A 193 22.13 -6.40 -31.89
N GLY A 194 22.33 -5.17 -31.41
CA GLY A 194 21.70 -3.95 -31.91
C GLY A 194 22.51 -3.26 -33.03
N ALA A 195 23.44 -3.98 -33.67
CA ALA A 195 24.18 -3.47 -34.82
C ALA A 195 23.22 -3.22 -36.00
N VAL A 196 23.17 -2.01 -36.53
CA VAL A 196 22.26 -1.65 -37.63
C VAL A 196 23.08 -1.46 -38.88
N THR A 197 22.70 -2.17 -39.95
CA THR A 197 23.21 -1.90 -41.30
C THR A 197 22.06 -1.54 -42.22
N MET A 198 22.28 -0.53 -43.05
CA MET A 198 21.30 -0.08 -44.04
C MET A 198 21.95 -0.12 -45.42
N SER A 199 21.27 -0.77 -46.35
CA SER A 199 21.68 -0.81 -47.76
C SER A 199 20.55 -0.28 -48.63
N THR A 200 20.88 0.58 -49.59
CA THR A 200 19.93 1.13 -50.54
C THR A 200 20.01 0.37 -51.86
N ASN A 201 18.85 0.08 -52.43
CA ASN A 201 18.71 -0.39 -53.80
C ASN A 201 17.79 0.59 -54.52
N ILE A 202 18.41 1.61 -55.11
CA ILE A 202 17.74 2.76 -55.75
C ILE A 202 17.49 2.43 -57.21
N THR A 203 16.22 2.51 -57.63
CA THR A 203 15.77 2.06 -58.95
C THR A 203 15.82 3.18 -60.00
N SER A 204 15.79 4.46 -59.58
CA SER A 204 16.03 5.64 -60.43
C SER A 204 16.25 6.94 -59.60
N GLY A 205 17.09 7.88 -60.08
CA GLY A 205 17.26 9.24 -59.51
C GLY A 205 18.70 9.81 -59.52
N SER A 206 18.85 11.15 -59.44
CA SER A 206 20.16 11.84 -59.44
C SER A 206 20.82 11.99 -58.05
N VAL A 207 20.09 11.77 -56.95
CA VAL A 207 20.60 11.91 -55.58
C VAL A 207 20.67 10.54 -54.92
N THR A 208 21.89 10.00 -54.82
CA THR A 208 22.13 8.73 -54.12
C THR A 208 22.11 8.98 -52.61
N MET A 209 21.22 8.27 -51.89
CA MET A 209 21.19 8.34 -50.42
C MET A 209 22.34 7.52 -49.83
N GLY A 210 23.23 8.19 -49.10
CA GLY A 210 24.30 7.54 -48.34
C GLY A 210 23.97 7.52 -46.85
N PHE A 211 24.14 6.37 -46.22
CA PHE A 211 24.11 6.23 -44.76
C PHE A 211 25.53 6.10 -44.24
N GLN A 212 25.91 6.98 -43.30
CA GLN A 212 27.19 6.93 -42.63
C GLN A 212 27.00 6.51 -41.18
N THR A 213 27.73 5.50 -40.73
CA THR A 213 27.67 5.04 -39.34
C THR A 213 28.55 5.95 -38.49
N THR A 214 27.94 6.74 -37.60
CA THR A 214 28.63 7.65 -36.68
C THR A 214 28.95 6.99 -35.34
N GLN A 215 28.16 5.99 -34.95
CA GLN A 215 28.40 5.16 -33.77
C GLN A 215 28.10 3.71 -34.10
N THR A 216 29.03 2.81 -33.78
CA THR A 216 28.82 1.37 -33.92
C THR A 216 28.27 0.81 -32.62
N ALA A 217 27.32 -0.13 -32.72
CA ALA A 217 26.87 -0.85 -31.54
C ALA A 217 27.94 -1.83 -31.06
N LYS A 218 28.32 -1.69 -29.80
CA LYS A 218 29.32 -2.53 -29.13
C LYS A 218 28.74 -3.03 -27.81
N ASN A 219 29.11 -4.24 -27.42
CA ASN A 219 28.80 -4.78 -26.11
C ASN A 219 29.63 -4.07 -25.03
N ALA A 220 29.08 -3.93 -23.84
CA ALA A 220 29.85 -3.56 -22.66
C ALA A 220 30.88 -4.64 -22.36
N SER A 221 32.09 -4.23 -22.01
CA SER A 221 33.15 -5.12 -21.54
C SER A 221 33.58 -4.68 -20.15
N LEU A 222 33.50 -5.63 -19.22
CA LEU A 222 33.95 -5.45 -17.84
C LEU A 222 34.71 -6.70 -17.38
N SER A 223 35.42 -6.58 -16.27
CA SER A 223 36.06 -7.68 -15.56
C SER A 223 35.64 -7.61 -14.10
N LEU A 224 35.24 -8.75 -13.53
CA LEU A 224 34.93 -8.89 -12.11
C LEU A 224 35.86 -9.94 -11.50
N ASP A 225 36.68 -9.55 -10.53
CA ASP A 225 37.71 -10.41 -9.90
C ASP A 225 38.62 -11.12 -10.92
N GLY A 226 38.93 -10.43 -12.02
CA GLY A 226 39.76 -10.95 -13.11
C GLY A 226 39.00 -11.78 -14.15
N VAL A 227 37.71 -12.06 -13.97
CA VAL A 227 36.87 -12.75 -14.95
C VAL A 227 36.30 -11.74 -15.94
N SER A 228 36.70 -11.87 -17.22
CA SER A 228 36.19 -11.02 -18.30
C SER A 228 34.74 -11.36 -18.64
N ILE A 229 33.89 -10.34 -18.64
CA ILE A 229 32.45 -10.43 -18.86
C ILE A 229 32.06 -9.46 -20.00
N THR A 230 31.19 -9.94 -20.89
CA THR A 230 30.65 -9.16 -22.00
C THR A 230 29.13 -9.16 -21.92
N LYS A 231 28.51 -7.98 -22.00
CA LYS A 231 27.06 -7.81 -21.91
C LYS A 231 26.56 -6.89 -23.02
N SER A 232 25.36 -7.18 -23.54
CA SER A 232 24.73 -6.33 -24.56
C SER A 232 24.21 -5.00 -24.00
N SER A 233 24.00 -4.89 -22.68
CA SER A 233 23.45 -3.71 -22.02
C SER A 233 24.41 -3.15 -20.97
N ASN A 234 24.24 -1.86 -20.66
CA ASN A 234 24.90 -1.20 -19.53
C ASN A 234 24.23 -1.51 -18.18
N THR A 235 23.07 -2.17 -18.17
CA THR A 235 22.45 -2.68 -16.94
C THR A 235 22.65 -4.19 -16.89
N VAL A 236 23.40 -4.66 -15.89
CA VAL A 236 23.84 -6.04 -15.75
C VAL A 236 23.29 -6.62 -14.46
N THR A 237 22.41 -7.62 -14.54
CA THR A 237 21.67 -8.17 -13.38
C THR A 237 22.04 -9.59 -13.00
N ASP A 238 22.92 -10.23 -13.77
CA ASP A 238 23.15 -11.68 -13.72
C ASP A 238 24.61 -12.04 -13.41
N VAL A 239 25.42 -11.06 -12.99
CA VAL A 239 26.84 -11.28 -12.67
C VAL A 239 27.04 -11.57 -11.18
N ILE A 240 26.48 -10.73 -10.31
CA ILE A 240 26.46 -10.96 -8.87
C ILE A 240 25.02 -11.19 -8.47
N ASN A 241 24.74 -12.36 -7.88
CA ASN A 241 23.39 -12.74 -7.49
C ASN A 241 22.75 -11.67 -6.59
N GLY A 242 21.51 -11.31 -6.91
CA GLY A 242 20.76 -10.33 -6.14
C GLY A 242 21.21 -8.88 -6.33
N THR A 243 22.00 -8.55 -7.35
CA THR A 243 22.41 -7.16 -7.65
C THR A 243 22.14 -6.76 -9.09
N ALA A 244 22.00 -5.46 -9.33
CA ALA A 244 22.00 -4.88 -10.67
C ALA A 244 23.08 -3.80 -10.76
N LEU A 245 24.02 -3.98 -11.67
CA LEU A 245 25.12 -3.06 -11.94
C LEU A 245 24.74 -2.22 -13.15
N LYS A 246 24.58 -0.91 -12.95
CA LYS A 246 24.37 0.08 -14.01
C LYS A 246 25.68 0.78 -14.31
N LEU A 247 26.33 0.38 -15.40
CA LEU A 247 27.58 0.94 -15.89
C LEU A 247 27.35 2.35 -16.42
N GLN A 248 28.19 3.29 -16.01
CA GLN A 248 28.07 4.71 -16.36
C GLN A 248 29.29 5.26 -17.08
N SER A 249 30.48 4.76 -16.76
CA SER A 249 31.74 5.15 -17.40
C SER A 249 32.76 4.02 -17.35
N ALA A 250 33.81 4.11 -18.18
CA ALA A 250 34.95 3.21 -18.08
C ALA A 250 35.82 3.60 -16.87
N GLY A 251 36.36 2.63 -16.15
CA GLY A 251 37.11 2.87 -14.92
C GLY A 251 37.36 1.59 -14.13
N SER A 252 37.92 1.73 -12.93
CA SER A 252 38.15 0.57 -12.03
C SER A 252 37.87 0.95 -10.58
N GLY A 253 37.42 -0.02 -9.81
CA GLY A 253 37.11 0.18 -8.39
C GLY A 253 36.78 -1.12 -7.68
N THR A 254 36.43 -0.98 -6.41
CA THR A 254 35.99 -2.10 -5.56
C THR A 254 34.53 -1.93 -5.20
N ILE A 255 33.77 -3.01 -5.32
CA ILE A 255 32.39 -3.13 -4.87
C ILE A 255 32.41 -3.84 -3.52
N SER A 256 31.85 -3.22 -2.49
CA SER A 256 31.60 -3.84 -1.20
C SER A 256 30.11 -4.03 -1.00
N LEU A 257 29.68 -5.29 -0.85
CA LEU A 257 28.31 -5.66 -0.51
C LEU A 257 28.27 -6.09 0.96
N ALA A 258 27.35 -5.50 1.70
CA ALA A 258 27.12 -5.83 3.10
C ALA A 258 25.62 -5.74 3.41
N THR A 259 25.19 -6.38 4.49
CA THR A 259 23.85 -6.12 5.02
C THR A 259 23.82 -4.72 5.64
N ASP A 260 22.77 -3.97 5.33
CA ASP A 260 22.53 -2.65 5.90
C ASP A 260 21.84 -2.75 7.27
N THR A 261 22.64 -2.96 8.31
CA THR A 261 22.14 -3.09 9.69
C THR A 261 21.50 -1.80 10.20
N GLU A 262 21.91 -0.64 9.69
CA GLU A 262 21.35 0.66 10.05
C GLU A 262 19.94 0.84 9.47
N ALA A 263 19.74 0.48 8.20
CA ALA A 263 18.42 0.46 7.58
C ALA A 263 17.47 -0.53 8.28
N ILE A 264 17.95 -1.73 8.65
CA ILE A 264 17.16 -2.70 9.42
C ILE A 264 16.78 -2.13 10.80
N THR A 265 17.73 -1.52 11.49
CA THR A 265 17.49 -0.89 12.80
C THR A 265 16.46 0.24 12.69
N THR A 266 16.51 1.03 11.62
CA THR A 266 15.52 2.09 11.36
C THR A 266 14.13 1.52 11.18
N LYS A 267 13.95 0.46 10.37
CA LYS A 267 12.63 -0.19 10.23
C LYS A 267 12.09 -0.73 11.54
N VAL A 268 12.95 -1.27 12.40
CA VAL A 268 12.55 -1.75 13.73
C VAL A 268 12.18 -0.61 14.66
N LYS A 269 12.87 0.55 14.58
CA LYS A 269 12.46 1.78 15.28
C LYS A 269 11.09 2.25 14.82
N ASP A 270 10.85 2.33 13.51
CA ASP A 270 9.56 2.73 12.95
C ASP A 270 8.44 1.80 13.43
N PHE A 271 8.70 0.49 13.49
CA PHE A 271 7.76 -0.50 14.02
C PHE A 271 7.43 -0.25 15.50
N ILE A 272 8.44 0.07 16.32
CA ILE A 272 8.28 0.35 17.74
C ILE A 272 7.51 1.66 17.95
N GLU A 273 7.82 2.70 17.18
CA GLU A 273 7.15 3.99 17.23
C GLU A 273 5.66 3.87 16.93
N GLU A 274 5.30 3.25 15.80
CA GLU A 274 3.89 3.05 15.42
C GLU A 274 3.14 2.12 16.39
N TYR A 275 3.81 1.09 16.93
CA TYR A 275 3.23 0.26 17.99
C TYR A 275 2.95 1.10 19.25
N ASN A 276 3.88 1.98 19.63
CA ASN A 276 3.75 2.83 20.80
C ASN A 276 2.66 3.88 20.62
N GLU A 277 2.51 4.45 19.43
CA GLU A 277 1.41 5.37 19.09
C GLU A 277 0.04 4.70 19.23
N VAL A 278 -0.12 3.48 18.73
CA VAL A 278 -1.36 2.69 18.89
C VAL A 278 -1.60 2.37 20.37
N THR A 279 -0.57 1.92 21.09
CA THR A 279 -0.68 1.54 22.50
C THR A 279 -1.03 2.74 23.39
N SER A 280 -0.38 3.88 23.15
CA SER A 280 -0.64 5.15 23.83
C SER A 280 -2.09 5.58 23.64
N TYR A 281 -2.57 5.60 22.39
CA TYR A 281 -3.95 5.96 22.08
C TYR A 281 -4.96 5.01 22.73
N ILE A 282 -4.73 3.70 22.67
CA ILE A 282 -5.60 2.71 23.34
C ILE A 282 -5.62 2.94 24.85
N ASN A 283 -4.46 3.19 25.47
CA ASN A 283 -4.36 3.44 26.90
C ASN A 283 -5.10 4.71 27.30
N GLU A 284 -4.97 5.80 26.53
CA GLU A 284 -5.70 7.05 26.74
C GLU A 284 -7.22 6.81 26.71
N GLN A 285 -7.71 6.13 25.66
CA GLN A 285 -9.14 5.85 25.47
C GLN A 285 -9.74 4.89 26.51
N LEU A 286 -8.91 4.04 27.13
CA LEU A 286 -9.30 3.09 28.17
C LEU A 286 -9.01 3.58 29.60
N SER A 287 -8.39 4.76 29.76
CA SER A 287 -8.05 5.31 31.07
C SER A 287 -9.20 6.11 31.68
N LEU A 288 -9.15 6.29 33.00
CA LEU A 288 -9.94 7.28 33.73
C LEU A 288 -9.07 8.52 33.90
N ASN A 289 -9.54 9.68 33.44
CA ASN A 289 -8.83 10.92 33.69
C ASN A 289 -8.88 11.22 35.20
N THR A 290 -7.72 11.30 35.84
CA THR A 290 -7.62 11.47 37.30
C THR A 290 -8.02 12.87 37.77
N GLU A 291 -8.02 13.88 36.89
CA GLU A 291 -8.40 15.25 37.21
C GLU A 291 -9.90 15.48 37.03
N THR A 292 -10.47 15.03 35.92
CA THR A 292 -11.90 15.21 35.63
C THR A 292 -12.78 14.10 36.21
N GLN A 293 -12.17 12.97 36.62
CA GLN A 293 -12.87 11.73 36.99
C GLN A 293 -13.78 11.19 35.88
N GLU A 294 -13.55 11.61 34.63
CA GLU A 294 -14.32 11.15 33.47
C GLU A 294 -13.59 10.00 32.76
N PRO A 295 -14.32 8.96 32.35
CA PRO A 295 -13.75 7.88 31.55
C PRO A 295 -13.41 8.36 30.14
N GLY A 296 -12.36 7.79 29.53
CA GLY A 296 -12.12 7.93 28.10
C GLY A 296 -13.33 7.51 27.26
N VAL A 297 -13.44 8.03 26.04
CA VAL A 297 -14.64 7.85 25.19
C VAL A 297 -14.94 6.37 24.91
N LEU A 298 -13.90 5.53 24.81
CA LEU A 298 -14.02 4.10 24.56
C LEU A 298 -13.86 3.23 25.81
N PHE A 299 -13.95 3.83 27.00
CA PHE A 299 -13.79 3.12 28.26
C PHE A 299 -14.80 1.96 28.38
N GLY A 300 -14.30 0.79 28.75
CA GLY A 300 -15.11 -0.43 28.87
C GLY A 300 -15.48 -1.10 27.54
N ASN A 301 -15.02 -0.60 26.38
CA ASN A 301 -15.27 -1.27 25.11
C ASN A 301 -14.47 -2.58 25.00
N PHE A 302 -15.17 -3.71 24.82
CA PHE A 302 -14.57 -5.04 24.77
C PHE A 302 -13.68 -5.26 23.55
N ALA A 303 -14.00 -4.65 22.40
CA ALA A 303 -13.20 -4.79 21.19
C ALA A 303 -11.83 -4.11 21.36
N VAL A 304 -11.80 -2.90 21.93
CA VAL A 304 -10.57 -2.16 22.23
C VAL A 304 -9.72 -2.89 23.28
N GLN A 305 -10.34 -3.37 24.36
CA GLN A 305 -9.62 -4.18 25.36
C GLN A 305 -9.09 -5.51 24.80
N GLY A 306 -9.87 -6.16 23.92
CA GLY A 306 -9.46 -7.37 23.21
C GLY A 306 -8.25 -7.12 22.31
N MET A 307 -8.22 -5.97 21.65
CA MET A 307 -7.10 -5.54 20.82
C MET A 307 -5.85 -5.27 21.65
N GLN A 308 -5.96 -4.54 22.77
CA GLN A 308 -4.84 -4.31 23.68
C GLN A 308 -4.20 -5.63 24.16
N ARG A 309 -5.03 -6.59 24.57
CA ARG A 309 -4.56 -7.94 24.96
C ARG A 309 -3.90 -8.67 23.80
N MET A 310 -4.48 -8.60 22.61
CA MET A 310 -3.94 -9.21 21.40
C MET A 310 -2.56 -8.66 21.05
N LEU A 311 -2.41 -7.33 21.02
CA LEU A 311 -1.14 -6.65 20.73
C LEU A 311 -0.07 -7.08 21.72
N ARG A 312 -0.37 -6.98 23.02
CA ARG A 312 0.56 -7.36 24.10
C ARG A 312 0.94 -8.84 24.03
N SER A 313 -0.02 -9.73 23.78
CA SER A 313 0.26 -11.17 23.63
C SER A 313 1.14 -11.45 22.42
N SER A 314 0.93 -10.75 21.30
CA SER A 314 1.67 -11.00 20.06
C SER A 314 3.15 -10.63 20.19
N ILE A 315 3.48 -9.58 20.94
CA ILE A 315 4.86 -9.17 21.22
C ILE A 315 5.56 -10.09 22.23
N SER A 316 4.82 -10.61 23.21
CA SER A 316 5.38 -11.39 24.33
C SER A 316 5.43 -12.90 24.09
N THR A 317 4.85 -13.38 22.98
CA THR A 317 4.82 -14.82 22.67
C THR A 317 6.15 -15.30 22.10
N GLU A 318 6.56 -16.51 22.49
CA GLU A 318 7.71 -17.20 21.89
C GLU A 318 7.44 -17.47 20.40
N VAL A 319 8.38 -17.07 19.55
CA VAL A 319 8.29 -17.41 18.13
C VAL A 319 8.74 -18.85 17.91
N THR A 320 7.84 -19.65 17.35
CA THR A 320 8.09 -21.07 17.07
C THR A 320 8.72 -21.26 15.69
N GLY A 321 9.50 -22.33 15.53
CA GLY A 321 10.07 -22.72 14.23
C GLY A 321 11.33 -21.93 13.82
N ILE A 322 11.93 -21.18 14.73
CA ILE A 322 13.16 -20.43 14.46
C ILE A 322 14.40 -21.32 14.59
N ARG A 323 15.42 -21.05 13.78
CA ARG A 323 16.77 -21.60 13.91
C ARG A 323 17.63 -20.60 14.68
N GLY A 324 18.04 -20.97 15.89
CA GLY A 324 18.91 -20.15 16.75
C GLY A 324 18.39 -20.00 18.17
N ASP A 325 19.10 -19.19 18.96
CA ASP A 325 18.86 -19.01 20.40
C ASP A 325 17.89 -17.86 20.71
N TYR A 326 17.68 -16.94 19.76
CA TYR A 326 16.74 -15.83 19.91
C TYR A 326 15.32 -16.27 19.54
N LYS A 327 14.49 -16.49 20.56
CA LYS A 327 13.06 -16.85 20.43
C LYS A 327 12.10 -15.78 20.92
N TYR A 328 12.62 -14.77 21.64
CA TYR A 328 11.87 -13.64 22.19
C TYR A 328 12.48 -12.31 21.75
N LEU A 329 11.62 -11.30 21.54
CA LEU A 329 12.05 -9.93 21.24
C LEU A 329 12.92 -9.32 22.35
N SER A 330 12.69 -9.70 23.60
CA SER A 330 13.49 -9.24 24.74
C SER A 330 14.94 -9.69 24.70
N GLN A 331 15.24 -10.82 24.05
CA GLN A 331 16.61 -11.32 23.92
C GLN A 331 17.43 -10.51 22.91
N VAL A 332 16.77 -9.82 21.97
CA VAL A 332 17.40 -8.94 20.97
C VAL A 332 17.31 -7.47 21.35
N GLY A 333 17.01 -7.16 22.62
CA GLY A 333 16.99 -5.78 23.12
C GLY A 333 15.65 -5.04 22.97
N ILE A 334 14.57 -5.71 22.57
CA ILE A 334 13.24 -5.08 22.47
C ILE A 334 12.41 -5.50 23.68
N THR A 335 12.21 -4.57 24.60
CA THR A 335 11.56 -4.85 25.90
C THR A 335 10.24 -4.13 26.04
N THR A 336 9.31 -4.71 26.80
CA THR A 336 7.99 -4.14 27.05
C THR A 336 7.94 -3.48 28.43
N GLN A 337 7.42 -2.26 28.49
CA GLN A 337 7.22 -1.49 29.71
C GLN A 337 5.92 -1.89 30.44
N SER A 338 5.72 -1.35 31.65
CA SER A 338 4.51 -1.61 32.46
C SER A 338 3.23 -1.12 31.80
N ASP A 339 3.30 -0.04 31.01
CA ASP A 339 2.20 0.53 30.24
C ASP A 339 1.92 -0.21 28.91
N GLY A 340 2.75 -1.20 28.58
CA GLY A 340 2.65 -2.01 27.36
C GLY A 340 3.42 -1.45 26.15
N SER A 341 4.04 -0.28 26.25
CA SER A 341 4.92 0.29 25.22
C SER A 341 6.24 -0.48 25.09
N LEU A 342 6.95 -0.31 23.98
CA LEU A 342 8.22 -0.96 23.69
C LEU A 342 9.40 0.01 23.73
N ILE A 343 10.54 -0.48 24.21
CA ILE A 343 11.83 0.20 24.18
C ILE A 343 12.83 -0.67 23.41
N LEU A 344 13.62 -0.02 22.54
CA LEU A 344 14.75 -0.62 21.83
C LEU A 344 16.07 -0.27 22.52
N ASP A 345 16.80 -1.31 22.92
CA ASP A 345 18.23 -1.22 23.22
C ASP A 345 19.00 -1.39 21.90
N THR A 346 19.42 -0.27 21.30
CA THR A 346 20.03 -0.25 19.96
C THR A 346 21.35 -1.00 19.90
N ASP A 347 22.11 -1.00 21.00
CA ASP A 347 23.42 -1.64 21.05
C ASP A 347 23.24 -3.16 21.06
N LYS A 348 22.37 -3.67 21.95
CA LYS A 348 22.04 -5.11 21.97
C LYS A 348 21.42 -5.59 20.66
N PHE A 349 20.56 -4.78 20.05
CA PHE A 349 19.94 -5.14 18.79
C PHE A 349 20.97 -5.20 17.65
N SER A 350 21.91 -4.24 17.62
CA SER A 350 22.99 -4.22 16.63
C SER A 350 23.95 -5.40 16.81
N ASP A 351 24.32 -5.73 18.05
CA ASP A 351 25.16 -6.90 18.35
C ASP A 351 24.48 -8.20 17.90
N ALA A 352 23.18 -8.35 18.19
CA ALA A 352 22.43 -9.53 17.78
C ALA A 352 22.28 -9.63 16.24
N LEU A 353 22.18 -8.50 15.52
CA LEU A 353 22.17 -8.48 14.04
C LEU A 353 23.50 -8.96 13.44
N ILE A 354 24.62 -8.65 14.10
CA ILE A 354 25.95 -9.10 13.68
C ILE A 354 26.13 -10.59 13.97
N ASP A 355 25.62 -11.08 15.10
CA ASP A 355 25.75 -12.47 15.52
C ASP A 355 24.94 -13.44 14.63
N ASP A 356 23.62 -13.22 14.50
CA ASP A 356 22.76 -14.05 13.65
C ASP A 356 21.58 -13.27 13.06
N ILE A 357 21.83 -12.59 11.94
CA ILE A 357 20.79 -11.93 11.16
C ILE A 357 19.70 -12.87 10.68
N THR A 358 20.00 -14.15 10.45
CA THR A 358 18.99 -15.11 9.97
C THR A 358 17.99 -15.36 11.09
N ASN A 359 18.47 -15.64 12.30
CA ASN A 359 17.63 -15.80 13.47
C ASN A 359 16.79 -14.54 13.74
N ILE A 360 17.36 -13.34 13.67
CA ILE A 360 16.59 -12.09 13.86
C ILE A 360 15.55 -11.92 12.76
N SER A 361 15.90 -12.18 11.50
CA SER A 361 14.93 -12.10 10.41
C SER A 361 13.75 -13.05 10.62
N GLU A 362 13.99 -14.25 11.17
CA GLU A 362 12.93 -15.21 11.52
C GLU A 362 12.12 -14.79 12.76
N LEU A 363 12.68 -13.97 13.65
CA LEU A 363 11.99 -13.42 14.81
C LEU A 363 10.91 -12.42 14.42
N PHE A 364 11.12 -11.65 13.36
CA PHE A 364 10.13 -10.70 12.84
C PHE A 364 9.29 -11.26 11.70
N SER A 365 9.94 -11.91 10.75
CA SER A 365 9.32 -12.32 9.49
C SER A 365 8.89 -13.79 9.49
N SER A 366 8.10 -14.16 8.49
CA SER A 366 7.86 -15.57 8.20
C SER A 366 8.96 -16.16 7.33
N ASN A 367 9.41 -17.38 7.67
CA ASN A 367 10.37 -18.12 6.88
C ASN A 367 9.99 -19.61 6.79
N GLY A 368 10.38 -20.24 5.69
CA GLY A 368 10.32 -21.68 5.52
C GLY A 368 11.72 -22.21 5.24
N SER A 369 12.21 -23.11 6.08
CA SER A 369 13.49 -23.76 5.90
C SER A 369 13.32 -25.26 5.73
N VAL A 370 14.23 -25.88 4.99
CA VAL A 370 14.22 -27.30 4.68
C VAL A 370 15.53 -27.93 5.16
N THR A 371 15.49 -29.18 5.62
CA THR A 371 16.70 -29.90 6.01
C THR A 371 17.32 -30.69 4.86
N ASN A 372 16.56 -30.95 3.79
CA ASN A 372 17.00 -31.75 2.65
C ASN A 372 16.94 -30.93 1.36
N THR A 373 18.04 -30.93 0.60
CA THR A 373 18.20 -30.20 -0.67
C THR A 373 17.28 -30.72 -1.78
N SER A 374 16.75 -31.93 -1.66
CA SER A 374 15.76 -32.49 -2.59
C SER A 374 14.39 -31.80 -2.49
N ILE A 375 14.15 -31.09 -1.39
CA ILE A 375 12.94 -30.31 -1.15
C ILE A 375 13.25 -28.84 -1.43
N THR A 376 12.32 -28.15 -2.07
CA THR A 376 12.34 -26.68 -2.15
C THR A 376 11.06 -26.15 -1.53
N TYR A 377 11.18 -25.36 -0.46
CA TYR A 377 10.04 -24.64 0.10
C TYR A 377 9.53 -23.59 -0.92
N VAL A 378 8.22 -23.52 -1.13
CA VAL A 378 7.60 -22.58 -2.08
C VAL A 378 6.83 -21.48 -1.35
N GLY A 379 6.06 -21.85 -0.33
CA GLY A 379 5.19 -20.91 0.38
C GLY A 379 4.26 -21.62 1.36
N PHE A 380 3.45 -20.86 2.08
CA PHE A 380 2.35 -21.38 2.88
C PHE A 380 1.13 -20.46 2.78
N THR A 381 -0.04 -20.92 3.22
CA THR A 381 -1.25 -20.10 3.31
C THR A 381 -1.55 -19.71 4.76
N ARG A 382 -2.54 -18.85 4.99
CA ARG A 382 -2.96 -18.46 6.33
C ARG A 382 -3.45 -19.65 7.17
N ASP A 383 -3.85 -20.76 6.57
CA ASP A 383 -4.30 -21.93 7.33
C ASP A 383 -3.15 -22.73 7.94
N THR A 384 -1.95 -22.56 7.38
CA THR A 384 -0.75 -23.26 7.84
C THR A 384 -0.33 -22.76 9.21
N LYS A 385 -0.10 -23.69 10.13
CA LYS A 385 0.43 -23.38 11.46
C LYS A 385 1.96 -23.34 11.43
N PRO A 386 2.62 -22.45 12.19
CA PRO A 386 4.06 -22.50 12.34
C PRO A 386 4.47 -23.79 13.08
N GLY A 387 5.70 -24.25 12.83
CA GLY A 387 6.24 -25.48 13.38
C GLY A 387 7.02 -26.31 12.37
N THR A 388 7.47 -27.48 12.81
CA THR A 388 8.27 -28.40 12.00
C THR A 388 7.42 -29.55 11.49
N TYR A 389 7.57 -29.89 10.21
CA TYR A 389 6.83 -30.92 9.51
C TYR A 389 7.77 -31.96 8.92
N ASP A 390 7.64 -33.22 9.33
CA ASP A 390 8.36 -34.34 8.74
C ASP A 390 7.76 -34.69 7.38
N ILE A 391 8.64 -34.93 6.40
CA ILE A 391 8.27 -35.31 5.04
C ILE A 391 8.72 -36.74 4.77
N ARG A 392 7.82 -37.55 4.24
CA ARG A 392 8.16 -38.86 3.71
C ARG A 392 7.46 -39.13 2.39
N VAL A 393 8.10 -39.96 1.58
CA VAL A 393 7.53 -40.55 0.38
C VAL A 393 7.32 -42.02 0.64
N THR A 394 6.12 -42.51 0.37
CA THR A 394 5.77 -43.93 0.51
C THR A 394 5.30 -44.47 -0.84
N SER A 395 5.63 -45.71 -1.13
CA SER A 395 5.12 -46.43 -2.31
C SER A 395 4.18 -47.55 -1.91
N GLY A 396 2.99 -47.55 -2.51
CA GLY A 396 2.04 -48.66 -2.53
C GLY A 396 1.63 -48.97 -3.96
N ALA A 397 0.32 -48.95 -4.25
CA ALA A 397 -0.19 -48.99 -5.64
C ALA A 397 0.13 -47.69 -6.44
N SER A 398 0.36 -46.59 -5.73
CA SER A 398 0.83 -45.29 -6.24
C SER A 398 1.86 -44.70 -5.27
N THR A 399 2.65 -43.73 -5.73
CA THR A 399 3.57 -42.98 -4.87
C THR A 399 2.84 -41.83 -4.18
N PHE A 400 2.95 -41.76 -2.86
CA PHE A 400 2.34 -40.72 -2.04
C PHE A 400 3.38 -39.93 -1.27
N VAL A 401 3.29 -38.61 -1.35
CA VAL A 401 4.03 -37.69 -0.49
C VAL A 401 3.17 -37.35 0.71
N GLN A 402 3.73 -37.49 1.92
CA GLN A 402 3.01 -37.29 3.16
C GLN A 402 3.76 -36.35 4.10
N LEU A 403 2.99 -35.63 4.91
CA LEU A 403 3.47 -34.72 5.96
C LEU A 403 2.96 -35.17 7.32
N SER A 404 3.76 -34.97 8.37
CA SER A 404 3.29 -35.01 9.76
C SER A 404 3.90 -33.86 10.54
N ASN A 405 3.28 -33.45 11.65
CA ASN A 405 3.99 -32.64 12.62
C ASN A 405 5.21 -33.42 13.13
N SER A 406 6.31 -32.71 13.40
CA SER A 406 7.55 -33.31 13.88
C SER A 406 7.30 -34.17 15.12
N GLY A 407 7.70 -35.44 15.05
CA GLY A 407 7.52 -36.41 16.13
C GLY A 407 6.12 -37.02 16.25
N ALA A 408 5.17 -36.67 15.38
CA ALA A 408 3.86 -37.31 15.31
C ALA A 408 3.94 -38.63 14.52
N SER A 409 3.12 -39.62 14.91
CA SER A 409 3.01 -40.90 14.21
C SER A 409 2.02 -40.88 13.04
N THR A 410 1.14 -39.86 13.00
CA THR A 410 0.08 -39.71 12.00
C THR A 410 0.56 -38.83 10.85
N PHE A 411 0.58 -39.40 9.64
CA PHE A 411 0.92 -38.71 8.41
C PHE A 411 -0.32 -38.43 7.57
N VAL A 412 -0.39 -37.22 7.03
CA VAL A 412 -1.43 -36.76 6.11
C VAL A 412 -0.87 -36.77 4.70
N THR A 413 -1.60 -37.36 3.75
CA THR A 413 -1.22 -37.35 2.34
C THR A 413 -1.42 -35.96 1.74
N THR A 414 -0.37 -35.42 1.16
CA THR A 414 -0.40 -34.13 0.45
C THR A 414 -1.22 -34.20 -0.83
N SER A 415 -1.74 -33.06 -1.29
CA SER A 415 -2.35 -32.89 -2.60
C SER A 415 -1.35 -32.27 -3.57
N GLY A 416 -1.18 -32.85 -4.76
CA GLY A 416 -0.23 -32.32 -5.74
C GLY A 416 0.08 -33.29 -6.86
N SER A 417 0.73 -32.81 -7.92
CA SER A 417 1.18 -33.63 -9.05
C SER A 417 2.49 -33.11 -9.63
N GLY A 418 3.21 -34.00 -10.32
CA GLY A 418 4.56 -33.72 -10.80
C GLY A 418 5.52 -33.52 -9.63
N ASN A 419 6.07 -32.30 -9.52
CA ASN A 419 7.04 -31.94 -8.49
C ASN A 419 6.48 -30.95 -7.46
N PHE A 420 5.18 -30.65 -7.47
CA PHE A 420 4.56 -29.65 -6.57
C PHE A 420 3.54 -30.32 -5.66
N TYR A 421 3.69 -30.13 -4.36
CA TYR A 421 2.86 -30.72 -3.33
C TYR A 421 2.41 -29.68 -2.31
N ALA A 422 1.19 -29.84 -1.82
CA ALA A 422 0.58 -28.99 -0.83
C ALA A 422 0.02 -29.82 0.33
N GLY A 423 0.21 -29.37 1.56
CA GLY A 423 -0.47 -29.97 2.71
C GLY A 423 -1.98 -29.78 2.58
N SER A 424 -2.73 -30.88 2.73
CA SER A 424 -4.16 -30.95 2.40
C SER A 424 -5.08 -30.85 3.63
N SER A 425 -4.53 -31.02 4.84
CA SER A 425 -5.30 -30.98 6.09
C SER A 425 -4.38 -30.78 7.31
N GLY A 426 -5.01 -30.62 8.48
CA GLY A 426 -4.31 -30.42 9.75
C GLY A 426 -3.48 -29.15 9.81
N ASN A 427 -2.42 -29.16 10.63
CA ASN A 427 -1.52 -28.03 10.80
C ASN A 427 -0.72 -27.69 9.52
N SER A 428 -0.47 -28.70 8.68
CA SER A 428 0.20 -28.55 7.39
C SER A 428 -0.69 -27.97 6.28
N ASN A 429 -1.98 -27.75 6.52
CA ASN A 429 -2.91 -27.30 5.47
C ASN A 429 -2.39 -26.01 4.82
N GLY A 430 -2.22 -26.03 3.50
CA GLY A 430 -1.71 -24.90 2.71
C GLY A 430 -0.19 -24.75 2.64
N LEU A 431 0.60 -25.65 3.25
CA LEU A 431 2.05 -25.67 3.09
C LEU A 431 2.43 -26.16 1.69
N ASN A 432 3.07 -25.31 0.88
CA ASN A 432 3.47 -25.60 -0.49
C ASN A 432 4.98 -25.83 -0.62
N PHE A 433 5.36 -26.92 -1.26
CA PHE A 433 6.77 -27.27 -1.50
C PHE A 433 6.93 -28.07 -2.78
N ARG A 434 8.18 -28.15 -3.24
CA ARG A 434 8.59 -29.01 -4.35
C ARG A 434 9.48 -30.14 -3.87
N ILE A 435 9.41 -31.27 -4.56
CA ILE A 435 10.28 -32.42 -4.31
C ILE A 435 10.83 -32.92 -5.65
N SER A 436 12.15 -33.10 -5.73
CA SER A 436 12.85 -33.39 -7.00
C SER A 436 12.96 -34.89 -7.31
N SER A 437 12.81 -35.75 -6.30
CA SER A 437 12.82 -37.21 -6.43
C SER A 437 11.70 -37.81 -5.59
N LEU A 438 11.02 -38.84 -6.11
CA LEU A 438 9.92 -39.55 -5.45
C LEU A 438 10.30 -40.98 -5.03
N THR A 439 11.58 -41.25 -4.80
CA THR A 439 12.05 -42.51 -4.22
C THR A 439 11.49 -42.71 -2.81
N PRO A 440 10.88 -43.86 -2.47
CA PRO A 440 10.34 -44.09 -1.13
C PRO A 440 11.41 -43.92 -0.03
N GLY A 441 11.08 -43.15 1.01
CA GLY A 441 12.01 -42.82 2.07
C GLY A 441 11.61 -41.57 2.86
N ASN A 442 12.41 -41.24 3.87
CA ASN A 442 12.26 -40.02 4.65
C ASN A 442 13.03 -38.89 3.96
N TYR A 443 12.40 -37.74 3.80
CA TYR A 443 12.96 -36.58 3.12
C TYR A 443 13.34 -35.45 4.09
N GLY A 444 13.37 -35.73 5.39
CA GLY A 444 13.70 -34.74 6.40
C GLY A 444 12.51 -33.84 6.73
N GLN A 445 12.79 -32.60 7.08
CA GLN A 445 11.83 -31.69 7.68
C GLN A 445 11.72 -30.36 6.92
N ILE A 446 10.50 -29.80 6.91
CA ILE A 446 10.25 -28.38 6.64
C ILE A 446 9.91 -27.70 7.96
N THR A 447 10.67 -26.68 8.34
CA THR A 447 10.37 -25.85 9.50
C THR A 447 9.84 -24.52 9.04
N LEU A 448 8.65 -24.15 9.54
CA LEU A 448 8.03 -22.85 9.32
C LEU A 448 8.11 -22.02 10.59
N SER A 449 8.71 -20.84 10.48
CA SER A 449 8.64 -19.81 11.51
C SER A 449 7.62 -18.74 11.12
N ASN A 450 6.87 -18.27 12.11
CA ASN A 450 6.02 -17.09 11.98
C ASN A 450 6.48 -16.04 12.98
N GLY A 451 7.35 -15.13 12.53
CA GLY A 451 7.81 -14.02 13.35
C GLY A 451 6.70 -13.06 13.79
N VAL A 452 7.05 -12.22 14.76
CA VAL A 452 6.12 -11.30 15.43
C VAL A 452 5.43 -10.35 14.46
N ALA A 453 6.13 -9.83 13.45
CA ALA A 453 5.54 -8.94 12.46
C ALA A 453 4.51 -9.69 11.59
N GLU A 454 4.76 -10.95 11.21
CA GLU A 454 3.74 -11.72 10.47
C GLU A 454 2.54 -12.09 11.36
N ILE A 455 2.77 -12.45 12.62
CA ILE A 455 1.69 -12.69 13.59
C ILE A 455 0.81 -11.44 13.71
N LEU A 456 1.42 -10.28 13.93
CA LEU A 456 0.73 -8.99 14.02
C LEU A 456 0.01 -8.64 12.72
N ASN A 457 0.66 -8.78 11.57
CA ASN A 457 0.03 -8.48 10.27
C ASN A 457 -1.26 -9.28 10.09
N ARG A 458 -1.22 -10.58 10.38
CA ARG A 458 -2.40 -11.46 10.29
C ARG A 458 -3.49 -11.10 11.28
N LYS A 459 -3.13 -10.72 12.51
CA LYS A 459 -4.08 -10.32 13.55
C LYS A 459 -4.71 -8.97 13.23
N LEU A 460 -3.91 -7.96 12.91
CA LEU A 460 -4.37 -6.62 12.51
C LEU A 460 -5.29 -6.68 11.30
N GLU A 461 -4.97 -7.52 10.31
CA GLU A 461 -5.85 -7.71 9.15
C GLU A 461 -7.24 -8.22 9.57
N ASN A 462 -7.33 -9.14 10.53
CA ASN A 462 -8.63 -9.63 11.02
C ASN A 462 -9.42 -8.56 11.80
N PHE A 463 -8.76 -7.54 12.35
CA PHE A 463 -9.45 -6.45 13.05
C PHE A 463 -9.92 -5.36 12.09
N VAL A 464 -9.10 -5.03 11.09
CA VAL A 464 -9.27 -3.82 10.29
C VAL A 464 -9.90 -4.08 8.91
N ASN A 465 -9.84 -5.33 8.41
CA ASN A 465 -10.34 -5.65 7.08
C ASN A 465 -11.88 -5.76 7.06
N ALA A 466 -12.52 -4.90 6.28
CA ALA A 466 -13.97 -4.89 6.09
C ALA A 466 -14.50 -6.19 5.46
N SER A 467 -13.72 -6.84 4.59
CA SER A 467 -14.12 -8.11 3.96
C SER A 467 -14.20 -9.29 4.95
N LEU A 468 -13.63 -9.14 6.15
CA LEU A 468 -13.61 -10.19 7.18
C LEU A 468 -14.60 -9.92 8.31
N ASN A 469 -15.42 -8.85 8.21
CA ASN A 469 -16.29 -8.36 9.29
C ASN A 469 -15.53 -8.27 10.63
N GLY A 470 -14.35 -7.63 10.59
CA GLY A 470 -13.51 -7.48 11.76
C GLY A 470 -14.26 -6.76 12.90
N PRO A 471 -13.98 -7.08 14.19
CA PRO A 471 -14.72 -6.51 15.32
C PRO A 471 -14.74 -4.97 15.34
N LEU A 472 -13.65 -4.33 14.88
CA LEU A 472 -13.57 -2.86 14.79
C LEU A 472 -14.48 -2.30 13.70
N VAL A 473 -14.56 -2.99 12.55
CA VAL A 473 -15.42 -2.57 11.44
C VAL A 473 -16.88 -2.73 11.82
N SER A 474 -17.23 -3.87 12.43
CA SER A 474 -18.57 -4.11 12.95
C SER A 474 -19.00 -3.03 13.94
N GLU A 475 -18.14 -2.66 14.88
CA GLU A 475 -18.46 -1.63 15.87
C GLU A 475 -18.63 -0.24 15.22
N LEU A 476 -17.78 0.08 14.25
CA LEU A 476 -17.85 1.34 13.51
C LEU A 476 -19.14 1.43 12.67
N ASP A 477 -19.57 0.33 12.07
CA ASP A 477 -20.82 0.26 11.32
C ASP A 477 -22.05 0.36 12.26
N THR A 478 -22.02 -0.32 13.41
CA THR A 478 -23.08 -0.22 14.44
C THR A 478 -23.20 1.20 15.00
N ILE A 479 -22.09 1.89 15.27
CA ILE A 479 -22.12 3.26 15.77
C ILE A 479 -22.67 4.20 14.69
N LYS A 480 -22.30 4.04 13.42
CA LYS A 480 -22.85 4.83 12.31
C LYS A 480 -24.37 4.66 12.20
N GLU A 481 -24.84 3.41 12.20
CA GLU A 481 -26.27 3.11 12.16
C GLU A 481 -27.00 3.76 13.35
N THR A 482 -26.41 3.70 14.55
CA THR A 482 -26.98 4.35 15.75
C THR A 482 -27.03 5.89 15.61
N VAL A 483 -26.00 6.51 15.03
CA VAL A 483 -25.99 7.96 14.76
C VAL A 483 -27.05 8.34 13.73
N ASP A 484 -27.22 7.53 12.69
CA ASP A 484 -28.24 7.72 11.65
C ASP A 484 -29.66 7.59 12.24
N ASP A 485 -29.91 6.59 13.09
CA ASP A 485 -31.17 6.41 13.83
C ASP A 485 -31.50 7.60 14.74
N PHE A 486 -30.49 8.17 15.41
CA PHE A 486 -30.68 9.37 16.21
C PHE A 486 -31.01 10.59 15.34
N ASN A 487 -30.38 10.74 14.17
CA ASN A 487 -30.71 11.81 13.23
C ASN A 487 -32.17 11.70 12.75
N GLU A 488 -32.63 10.50 12.42
CA GLU A 488 -34.04 10.27 12.02
C GLU A 488 -35.01 10.56 13.18
N THR A 489 -34.65 10.15 14.40
CA THR A 489 -35.44 10.42 15.61
C THR A 489 -35.56 11.92 15.87
N LEU A 490 -34.46 12.66 15.77
CA LEU A 490 -34.44 14.11 15.97
C LEU A 490 -35.27 14.83 14.92
N LEU A 491 -35.21 14.38 13.65
CA LEU A 491 -36.02 14.93 12.57
C LEU A 491 -37.52 14.71 12.85
N THR A 492 -37.90 13.49 13.23
CA THR A 492 -39.29 13.16 13.60
C THR A 492 -39.76 13.97 14.81
N GLN A 493 -38.91 14.14 15.83
CA GLN A 493 -39.25 14.96 17.01
C GLN A 493 -39.39 16.44 16.64
N ALA A 494 -38.55 16.97 15.76
CA ALA A 494 -38.64 18.35 15.28
C ALA A 494 -39.95 18.60 14.52
N GLU A 495 -40.37 17.68 13.66
CA GLU A 495 -41.66 17.75 12.96
C GLU A 495 -42.84 17.72 13.94
N ARG A 496 -42.82 16.82 14.93
CA ARG A 496 -43.85 16.75 15.98
C ARG A 496 -43.90 18.00 16.84
N LEU A 497 -42.74 18.58 17.18
CA LEU A 497 -42.65 19.80 17.96
C LEU A 497 -43.26 20.98 17.20
N LEU A 498 -43.02 21.06 15.89
CA LEU A 498 -43.62 22.06 15.01
C LEU A 498 -45.15 21.91 14.97
N GLU A 499 -45.65 20.69 14.79
CA GLU A 499 -47.10 20.41 14.80
C GLU A 499 -47.73 20.74 16.16
N PHE A 500 -47.05 20.42 17.26
CA PHE A 500 -47.48 20.76 18.62
C PHE A 500 -47.57 22.27 18.81
N GLU A 501 -46.55 23.03 18.38
CA GLU A 501 -46.55 24.49 18.42
C GLU A 501 -47.71 25.08 17.59
N THR A 502 -47.94 24.56 16.38
CA THR A 502 -49.08 24.97 15.54
C THR A 502 -50.42 24.72 16.22
N ASN A 503 -50.63 23.51 16.75
CA ASN A 503 -51.86 23.15 17.47
C ASN A 503 -52.10 24.02 18.71
N LEU A 504 -51.04 24.34 19.47
CA LEU A 504 -51.13 25.26 20.60
C LEU A 504 -51.55 26.65 20.14
N LYS A 505 -50.91 27.21 19.11
CA LYS A 505 -51.27 28.51 18.54
C LYS A 505 -52.73 28.56 18.10
N GLU A 506 -53.24 27.52 17.44
CA GLU A 506 -54.65 27.42 17.06
C GLU A 506 -55.60 27.39 18.26
N ARG A 507 -55.28 26.59 19.29
CA ARG A 507 -56.08 26.51 20.52
C ARG A 507 -56.13 27.83 21.27
N PHE A 508 -55.00 28.51 21.43
CA PHE A 508 -54.94 29.81 22.09
C PHE A 508 -55.63 30.90 21.27
N THR A 509 -55.52 30.88 19.94
CA THR A 509 -56.28 31.77 19.06
C THR A 509 -57.79 31.57 19.22
N ASN A 510 -58.25 30.31 19.23
CA ASN A 510 -59.67 29.99 19.45
C ASN A 510 -60.16 30.42 20.83
N LEU A 511 -59.35 30.21 21.87
CA LEU A 511 -59.63 30.67 23.22
C LEU A 511 -59.82 32.20 23.25
N GLU A 512 -58.94 32.96 22.59
CA GLU A 512 -59.04 34.41 22.52
C GLU A 512 -60.30 34.90 21.79
N VAL A 513 -60.72 34.21 20.73
CA VAL A 513 -61.98 34.49 20.02
C VAL A 513 -63.19 34.24 20.94
N VAL A 514 -63.20 33.11 21.66
CA VAL A 514 -64.27 32.78 22.61
C VAL A 514 -64.31 33.77 23.77
N MET A 515 -63.15 34.09 24.36
CA MET A 515 -63.04 35.09 25.43
C MET A 515 -63.46 36.48 24.96
N GLY A 516 -63.09 36.88 23.74
CA GLY A 516 -63.56 38.13 23.14
C GLY A 516 -65.08 38.18 22.99
N ARG A 517 -65.70 37.08 22.53
CA ARG A 517 -67.18 36.97 22.46
C ARG A 517 -67.82 37.02 23.85
N LEU A 518 -67.27 36.31 24.84
CA LEU A 518 -67.78 36.30 26.21
C LEU A 518 -67.65 37.69 26.86
N ASN A 519 -66.54 38.38 26.66
CA ASN A 519 -66.35 39.76 27.14
C ASN A 519 -67.35 40.70 26.47
N SER A 520 -67.53 40.61 25.15
CA SER A 520 -68.53 41.39 24.43
C SER A 520 -69.97 41.12 24.92
N GLN A 521 -70.32 39.85 25.17
CA GLN A 521 -71.60 39.48 25.78
C GLN A 521 -71.74 40.03 27.19
N ARG A 522 -70.71 39.90 28.04
CA ARG A 522 -70.68 40.46 29.40
C ARG A 522 -70.87 41.97 29.38
N ASP A 523 -70.17 42.68 28.50
CA ASP A 523 -70.27 44.13 28.39
C ASP A 523 -71.65 44.56 27.87
N THR A 524 -72.24 43.76 26.97
CA THR A 524 -73.63 43.93 26.51
C THR A 524 -74.63 43.69 27.65
N PHE A 525 -74.49 42.61 28.42
CA PHE A 525 -75.31 42.33 29.61
C PHE A 525 -75.16 43.42 30.66
N SER A 526 -73.94 43.88 30.92
CA SER A 526 -73.66 44.97 31.85
C SER A 526 -74.31 46.27 31.39
N SER A 527 -74.27 46.57 30.09
CA SER A 527 -74.93 47.73 29.49
C SER A 527 -76.45 47.63 29.58
N ALA A 528 -77.02 46.44 29.31
CA ALA A 528 -78.45 46.18 29.45
C ALA A 528 -78.92 46.28 30.91
N LEU A 529 -78.14 45.73 31.86
CA LEU A 529 -78.42 45.81 33.29
C LEU A 529 -78.35 47.26 33.78
N ALA A 530 -77.34 48.03 33.35
CA ALA A 530 -77.24 49.46 33.64
C ALA A 530 -78.41 50.24 33.04
N GLY A 531 -78.86 49.88 31.83
CA GLY A 531 -80.07 50.42 31.20
C GLY A 531 -81.34 50.13 32.01
N ILE A 532 -81.51 48.90 32.50
CA ILE A 532 -82.63 48.50 33.37
C ILE A 532 -82.58 49.24 34.71
N GLN A 533 -81.42 49.32 35.35
CA GLN A 533 -81.24 50.08 36.59
C GLN A 533 -81.60 51.56 36.40
N ASN A 534 -81.26 52.16 35.26
CA ASN A 534 -81.65 53.53 34.92
C ASN A 534 -83.16 53.70 34.71
N ILE A 535 -83.88 52.66 34.28
CA ILE A 535 -85.35 52.66 34.21
C ILE A 535 -85.96 52.61 35.62
N PHE A 536 -85.40 51.79 36.52
CA PHE A 536 -85.91 51.66 37.90
C PHE A 536 -85.51 52.81 38.83
N ASN A 537 -84.41 53.52 38.57
CA ASN A 537 -83.99 54.71 39.32
C ASN A 537 -84.65 56.02 38.86
N LYS A 538 -85.56 55.98 37.86
CA LYS A 538 -86.27 57.16 37.33
C LYS A 538 -87.71 57.34 37.85
N LYS A 539 -88.05 56.78 39.01
CA LYS A 539 -89.30 57.09 39.72
C LYS A 539 -89.06 57.94 40.95
#